data_AF-A0A3C0J102-F1
#
_entry.id   AF-A0A3C0J102-F1
#
_cell.length_a   1.000
_cell.length_b   1.000
_cell.length_c   1.000
_cell.angle_alpha   90.00
_cell.angle_beta   90.00
_cell.angle_gamma   90.00
#
_symmetry.space_group_name_H-M   'P 1'
#
loop_
_entity.id
_entity.type
_entity.pdbx_description
1 polymer ?
#
loop_
_entity_poly.entity_id
_entity_poly.type
_entity_poly.pdbx_seq_one_letter_code
_entity_poly.pdbx_strand_id
1 'polypeptide(L)'
;KNAKFPNTMSGVIFQPGAFESVSNGLIWRRSPSRQAVSAARDALNGYDPSYGCLFFWNPSKPVSGWIWSRTIAVRIGKHVFAR
;
A
#
# COMPACT_ATOMS: atom_id res chain seq x y z
N LYS A 1 1.40 -13.71 1.63
CA LYS A 1 2.72 -13.71 0.94
C LYS A 1 2.46 -13.94 -0.54
N ASN A 2 3.12 -13.20 -1.43
CA ASN A 2 2.95 -13.34 -2.88
C ASN A 2 4.33 -13.46 -3.52
N ALA A 3 4.53 -14.47 -4.38
CA ALA A 3 5.82 -14.77 -5.00
C ALA A 3 6.35 -13.63 -5.92
N LYS A 4 5.48 -12.71 -6.34
CA LYS A 4 5.85 -11.55 -7.17
C LYS A 4 6.42 -10.38 -6.38
N PHE A 5 6.43 -10.46 -5.05
CA PHE A 5 6.94 -9.42 -4.16
C PHE A 5 8.05 -9.99 -3.27
N PRO A 6 8.97 -9.14 -2.77
CA PRO A 6 9.98 -9.57 -1.82
C PRO A 6 9.37 -10.26 -0.59
N ASN A 7 10.06 -11.26 -0.08
CA ASN A 7 9.58 -12.07 1.05
C ASN A 7 9.84 -11.42 2.43
N THR A 8 10.43 -10.22 2.46
CA THR A 8 10.72 -9.47 3.69
C THR A 8 9.95 -8.14 3.69
N MET A 9 9.51 -7.70 4.88
CA MET A 9 8.83 -6.41 5.03
C MET A 9 9.69 -5.25 4.51
N SER A 10 10.98 -5.26 4.84
CA SER A 10 11.93 -4.25 4.35
C SER A 10 12.01 -4.26 2.82
N GLY A 11 12.11 -5.44 2.20
CA GLY A 11 12.14 -5.56 0.74
C GLY A 11 10.89 -4.99 0.07
N VAL A 12 9.71 -5.20 0.67
CA VAL A 12 8.45 -4.63 0.17
C VAL A 12 8.41 -3.11 0.36
N ILE A 13 8.78 -2.60 1.55
CA ILE A 13 8.73 -1.17 1.88
C ILE A 13 9.70 -0.37 1.01
N PHE A 14 10.91 -0.89 0.77
CA PHE A 14 11.96 -0.17 0.04
C PHE A 14 12.00 -0.50 -1.46
N GLN A 15 11.01 -1.22 -2.00
CA GLN A 15 10.91 -1.43 -3.44
C GLN A 15 10.78 -0.06 -4.16
N PRO A 16 11.62 0.22 -5.17
CA PRO A 16 11.60 1.51 -5.86
C PRO A 16 10.22 1.86 -6.41
N GLY A 17 9.72 3.05 -6.06
CA GLY A 17 8.42 3.56 -6.51
C GLY A 17 7.20 2.92 -5.84
N ALA A 18 7.36 1.99 -4.90
CA ALA A 18 6.24 1.34 -4.21
C ALA A 18 5.56 2.27 -3.18
N PHE A 19 6.36 3.05 -2.44
CA PHE A 19 5.86 3.97 -1.42
C PHE A 19 6.43 5.38 -1.63
N GLU A 20 5.54 6.34 -1.90
CA GLU A 20 5.91 7.76 -2.09
C GLU A 20 6.70 8.31 -0.89
N SER A 21 6.34 7.89 0.33
CA SER A 21 7.00 8.31 1.58
C SER A 21 8.47 7.85 1.70
N VAL A 22 8.84 6.79 0.97
CA VAL A 22 10.23 6.32 0.88
C VAL A 22 10.96 7.16 -0.15
N SER A 23 10.39 7.32 -1.34
CA SER A 23 10.99 8.09 -2.43
C SER A 23 11.24 9.56 -2.09
N ASN A 24 10.34 10.19 -1.32
CA ASN A 24 10.49 11.59 -0.90
C ASN A 24 11.23 11.76 0.46
N GLY A 25 11.73 10.66 1.05
CA GLY A 25 12.48 10.66 2.30
C GLY A 25 11.68 10.97 3.57
N LEU A 26 10.34 11.08 3.49
CA LEU A 26 9.50 11.33 4.67
C LEU A 26 9.59 10.23 5.71
N ILE A 27 9.86 8.99 5.29
CA ILE A 27 10.05 7.84 6.19
C ILE A 27 11.13 8.08 7.26
N TRP A 28 12.14 8.91 6.97
CA TRP A 28 13.23 9.23 7.90
C TRP A 28 13.02 10.52 8.69
N ARG A 29 12.05 11.34 8.29
CA ARG A 29 11.87 12.71 8.79
C ARG A 29 10.59 12.89 9.60
N ARG A 30 9.71 11.89 9.64
CA ARG A 30 8.44 11.95 10.36
C ARG A 30 8.27 10.75 11.28
N SER A 31 7.86 11.02 12.51
CA SER A 31 7.35 9.99 13.41
C SER A 31 5.91 9.61 13.02
N PRO A 32 5.56 8.31 13.02
CA PRO A 32 4.20 7.89 12.71
C PRO A 32 3.22 8.39 13.78
N SER A 33 2.00 8.74 13.36
CA SER A 33 0.94 9.09 14.29
C SER A 33 0.46 7.85 15.06
N ARG A 34 -0.14 8.03 16.24
CA ARG A 34 -0.74 6.93 17.01
C ARG A 34 -1.74 6.12 16.19
N GLN A 35 -2.54 6.81 15.36
CA GLN A 35 -3.51 6.17 14.48
C GLN A 35 -2.84 5.28 13.42
N ALA A 36 -1.75 5.74 12.80
CA ALA A 36 -1.01 4.95 11.81
C ALA A 36 -0.40 3.69 12.45
N VAL A 37 0.15 3.82 13.66
CA VAL A 37 0.68 2.67 14.42
C VAL A 37 -0.43 1.68 14.78
N SER A 38 -1.59 2.16 15.22
CA SER A 38 -2.74 1.29 15.52
C SER A 38 -3.22 0.54 14.28
N ALA A 39 -3.39 1.23 13.16
CA ALA A 39 -3.81 0.60 11.90
C ALA A 39 -2.82 -0.47 11.41
N ALA A 40 -1.51 -0.22 11.56
CA ALA A 40 -0.49 -1.21 11.24
C ALA A 40 -0.58 -2.44 12.16
N ARG A 41 -0.87 -2.25 13.45
CA ARG A 41 -1.08 -3.34 14.40
C ARG A 41 -2.33 -4.16 14.08
N ASP A 42 -3.43 -3.50 13.72
CA ASP A 42 -4.67 -4.19 13.33
C ASP A 42 -4.45 -5.06 12.08
N ALA A 43 -3.71 -4.53 11.09
CA ALA A 43 -3.32 -5.29 9.90
C ALA A 43 -2.44 -6.50 10.24
N LEU A 44 -1.48 -6.35 11.17
CA LEU A 44 -0.66 -7.48 11.66
C LEU A 44 -1.50 -8.54 12.38
N ASN A 45 -2.59 -8.13 13.05
CA ASN A 45 -3.55 -9.04 13.69
C ASN A 45 -4.55 -9.68 12.70
N GLY A 46 -4.43 -9.41 11.40
CA GLY A 46 -5.23 -10.04 10.34
C GLY A 46 -6.45 -9.24 9.89
N TYR A 47 -6.63 -8.01 10.36
CA TYR A 47 -7.69 -7.14 9.84
C TYR A 47 -7.32 -6.60 8.46
N ASP A 48 -7.94 -7.15 7.41
CA ASP A 48 -7.73 -6.75 6.03
C ASP A 48 -9.05 -6.30 5.36
N PRO A 49 -9.35 -4.99 5.35
CA PRO A 49 -10.54 -4.46 4.67
C PRO A 49 -10.39 -4.42 3.14
N SER A 50 -9.22 -4.76 2.61
CA SER A 50 -8.94 -4.76 1.16
C SER A 50 -9.23 -6.11 0.50
N TYR A 51 -9.55 -7.16 1.27
CA TYR A 51 -9.81 -8.51 0.77
C TYR A 51 -8.62 -9.15 0.03
N GLY A 52 -7.41 -8.96 0.54
CA GLY A 52 -6.19 -9.52 -0.03
C GLY A 52 -5.70 -8.81 -1.30
N CYS A 53 -6.00 -7.51 -1.44
CA CYS A 53 -5.50 -6.73 -2.56
C CYS A 53 -4.00 -6.48 -2.45
N LEU A 54 -3.33 -6.42 -3.60
CA LEU A 54 -1.88 -6.22 -3.70
C LEU A 54 -1.54 -4.83 -4.24
N PHE A 55 -2.50 -4.21 -4.92
CA PHE A 55 -2.33 -2.90 -5.55
C PHE A 55 -3.35 -1.93 -5.01
N PHE A 56 -2.93 -0.69 -4.83
CA PHE A 56 -3.83 0.42 -4.55
C PHE A 56 -3.36 1.69 -5.25
N TRP A 57 -4.30 2.57 -5.61
CA TRP A 57 -3.96 3.88 -6.18
C TRP A 57 -5.06 4.90 -5.90
N ASN A 58 -4.69 6.18 -5.98
CA ASN A 58 -5.67 7.25 -5.97
C ASN A 58 -6.08 7.57 -7.42
N PRO A 59 -7.34 7.36 -7.82
CA PRO A 59 -7.80 7.61 -9.20
C PRO A 59 -7.77 9.09 -9.59
N SER A 60 -7.64 10.01 -8.64
CA SER A 60 -7.49 11.45 -8.91
C SER A 60 -6.06 11.87 -9.23
N LYS A 61 -5.07 10.96 -9.15
CA LYS A 61 -3.68 11.22 -9.51
C LYS A 61 -3.35 10.47 -10.82
N PRO A 62 -2.45 11.00 -11.67
CA PRO A 62 -1.94 10.25 -12.81
C PRO A 62 -1.29 8.94 -12.36
N VAL A 63 -1.70 7.83 -12.98
CA VAL A 63 -1.21 6.48 -12.71
C VAL A 63 -1.00 5.75 -14.03
N SER A 64 -0.16 4.71 -14.02
CA SER A 64 0.04 3.87 -15.21
C SER A 64 -1.28 3.25 -15.67
N GLY A 65 -1.58 3.34 -16.97
CA GLY A 65 -2.79 2.74 -17.56
C GLY A 65 -2.94 1.24 -17.27
N TRP A 66 -1.81 0.53 -17.11
CA TRP A 66 -1.79 -0.87 -16.72
C TRP A 66 -2.52 -1.15 -15.40
N ILE A 67 -2.50 -0.22 -14.43
CA ILE A 67 -3.14 -0.46 -13.12
C ILE A 67 -4.65 -0.65 -13.23
N TRP A 68 -5.27 -0.03 -14.25
CA TRP A 68 -6.70 -0.14 -14.51
C TRP A 68 -7.10 -1.47 -15.15
N SER A 69 -6.13 -2.25 -15.66
CA SER A 69 -6.37 -3.62 -16.11
C SER A 69 -6.53 -4.63 -14.96
N ARG A 70 -6.19 -4.23 -13.72
CA ARG A 70 -6.30 -5.09 -12.54
C ARG A 70 -7.76 -5.24 -12.11
N THR A 71 -8.09 -6.38 -11.51
CA THR A 71 -9.44 -6.62 -10.97
C THR A 71 -9.65 -5.78 -9.71
N ILE A 72 -10.41 -4.70 -9.84
CA ILE A 72 -10.79 -3.82 -8.74
C ILE A 72 -11.69 -4.58 -7.78
N ALA A 73 -11.32 -4.62 -6.49
CA ALA A 73 -12.11 -5.27 -5.45
C ALA A 73 -12.97 -4.28 -4.67
N VAL A 74 -12.39 -3.16 -4.24
CA VAL A 74 -13.07 -2.18 -3.38
C VAL A 74 -12.44 -0.80 -3.48
N ARG A 75 -13.20 0.23 -3.13
CA ARG A 75 -12.70 1.60 -2.93
C ARG A 75 -12.90 2.00 -1.48
N ILE A 76 -11.83 2.42 -0.81
CA ILE A 76 -11.85 2.89 0.59
C ILE A 76 -11.30 4.32 0.61
N GLY A 77 -12.17 5.27 0.94
CA GLY A 77 -11.86 6.69 0.86
C GLY A 77 -11.40 7.12 -0.55
N LYS A 78 -10.19 7.66 -0.63
CA LYS A 78 -9.59 8.13 -1.90
C LYS A 78 -8.79 7.06 -2.64
N HIS A 79 -8.72 5.83 -2.15
CA HIS A 79 -7.94 4.76 -2.78
C HIS A 79 -8.82 3.64 -3.32
N VAL A 80 -8.48 3.19 -4.52
CA VAL A 80 -9.01 1.97 -5.15
C VAL A 80 -8.03 0.84 -4.85
N PHE A 81 -8.54 -0.35 -4.51
CA PHE A 81 -7.78 -1.55 -4.20
C PHE A 81 -8.08 -2.63 -5.23
N ALA A 82 -7.03 -3.30 -5.71
CA ALA A 82 -7.14 -4.35 -6.73
C ALA A 82 -6.16 -5.52 -6.48
N ARG A 83 -6.49 -6.67 -7.08
CA ARG A 83 -5.66 -7.88 -7.04
C ARG A 83 -4.69 -7.96 -8.20
#